data_AF-A0A9W6T6Q9-F1
#
_entry.id   AF-A0A9W6T6Q9-F1
#
_cell.length_a   1.000
_cell.length_b   1.000
_cell.length_c   1.000
_cell.angle_alpha   90.00
_cell.angle_beta   90.00
_cell.angle_gamma   90.00
#
_symmetry.space_group_name_H-M   'P 1'
#
loop_
_entity.id
_entity.type
_entity.pdbx_description
1 polymer ?
#
loop_
_entity_poly.entity_id
_entity_poly.type
_entity_poly.pdbx_seq_one_letter_code
_entity_poly.pdbx_strand_id
1 'polypeptide(L)'
;MLFNNILNTIAIALMAGSAVAQPIVHKHHMHEKRDVVVVTETVVVTAHVGGNSGDSVQTINYVHADTSVSNTATAAAVAIPTTVTSAAPVETTPAAETTSAAAAAASSGASSGSSPNDSTGYSSGTKGVTYSPYAASGACKSLDEVKSDFANLGSYGLIRLYGSDCNQVANVLQAKSSSQKLFLGVYYVNDISGEINNIVSAINAHGSWDDVTTVSIGNELVNSGQASVSQVAGYVSTGRSLLTSAGYSGPVTSVDTHIAIINNPGLCEISDYITFNAHAYWDGNVYPDGAGAWLLLQMQRVWSACGGKKDVFCAESGWPHAGDAFGVCVPSPENQKTALASIASSCGNDVIAFEAYDSLWKAGTERYWGLF
;
A
#
# COMPACT_ATOMS: atom_id res chain seq x y z
N MET A 1 -59.35 -48.17 -3.53
CA MET A 1 -59.35 -46.71 -3.27
C MET A 1 -58.30 -46.44 -2.19
N LEU A 2 -57.11 -45.99 -2.61
CA LEU A 2 -56.52 -44.65 -2.35
C LEU A 2 -55.68 -44.65 -1.04
N PHE A 3 -54.35 -44.86 -1.07
CA PHE A 3 -53.20 -43.99 -1.38
C PHE A 3 -52.65 -43.13 -0.21
N ASN A 4 -51.31 -43.03 -0.19
CA ASN A 4 -50.38 -42.08 0.47
C ASN A 4 -49.71 -42.56 1.77
N ASN A 5 -48.44 -42.98 1.79
CA ASN A 5 -47.15 -42.28 1.49
C ASN A 5 -46.98 -40.94 2.22
N ILE A 6 -46.22 -40.95 3.32
CA ILE A 6 -45.64 -39.75 3.93
C ILE A 6 -44.12 -39.87 3.79
N LEU A 7 -43.57 -39.12 2.82
CA LEU A 7 -42.15 -38.81 2.74
C LEU A 7 -41.81 -37.76 3.80
N ASN A 8 -40.74 -37.99 4.55
CA ASN A 8 -40.04 -36.97 5.32
C ASN A 8 -39.20 -36.11 4.36
N THR A 9 -39.65 -34.90 4.09
CA THR A 9 -38.85 -33.89 3.38
C THR A 9 -38.10 -33.06 4.42
N ILE A 10 -36.80 -33.33 4.59
CA ILE A 10 -35.89 -32.40 5.27
C ILE A 10 -35.59 -31.28 4.27
N ALA A 11 -36.21 -30.11 4.49
CA ALA A 11 -35.85 -28.89 3.78
C ALA A 11 -34.52 -28.38 4.35
N ILE A 12 -33.42 -28.63 3.64
CA ILE A 12 -32.16 -27.93 3.84
C ILE A 12 -32.36 -26.52 3.28
N ALA A 13 -32.55 -25.55 4.18
CA ALA A 13 -32.50 -24.14 3.83
C ALA A 13 -31.05 -23.77 3.53
N LEU A 14 -30.65 -23.88 2.26
CA LEU A 14 -29.48 -23.22 1.70
C LEU A 14 -29.74 -21.71 1.71
N MET A 15 -29.43 -21.06 2.83
CA MET A 15 -29.17 -19.63 2.85
C MET A 15 -27.82 -19.41 2.15
N ALA A 16 -27.82 -19.42 0.83
CA ALA A 16 -26.76 -18.82 0.04
C ALA A 16 -26.86 -17.31 0.25
N GLY A 17 -26.27 -16.83 1.34
CA GLY A 17 -25.94 -15.42 1.47
C GLY A 17 -24.86 -15.13 0.44
N SER A 18 -25.25 -14.58 -0.71
CA SER A 18 -24.33 -13.98 -1.66
C SER A 18 -23.64 -12.80 -0.98
N ALA A 19 -22.57 -13.07 -0.23
CA ALA A 19 -21.60 -12.04 0.13
C ALA A 19 -21.01 -11.59 -1.20
N VAL A 20 -21.51 -10.48 -1.73
CA VAL A 20 -20.91 -9.82 -2.89
C VAL A 20 -19.53 -9.37 -2.43
N ALA A 21 -18.48 -10.10 -2.85
CA ALA A 21 -17.10 -9.72 -2.59
C ALA A 21 -16.94 -8.25 -3.01
N GLN A 22 -16.62 -7.40 -2.04
CA GLN A 22 -16.27 -6.01 -2.30
C GLN A 22 -14.77 -5.99 -2.59
N PRO A 23 -14.31 -5.18 -3.56
CA PRO A 23 -12.89 -5.07 -3.81
C PRO A 23 -12.18 -4.61 -2.54
N ILE A 24 -11.02 -5.20 -2.25
CA ILE A 24 -10.19 -4.74 -1.14
C ILE A 24 -9.83 -3.27 -1.38
N VAL A 25 -10.39 -2.38 -0.55
CA VAL A 25 -10.07 -0.95 -0.58
C VAL A 25 -8.93 -0.72 0.39
N HIS A 26 -7.70 -0.87 -0.11
CA HIS A 26 -6.54 -0.26 0.54
C HIS A 26 -6.44 1.19 0.06
N LYS A 27 -6.58 2.14 0.99
CA LYS A 27 -6.35 3.56 0.75
C LYS A 27 -5.13 3.97 1.55
N HIS A 28 -4.16 4.63 0.92
CA HIS A 28 -3.08 5.22 1.67
C HIS A 28 -3.64 6.39 2.48
N HIS A 29 -3.48 6.32 3.80
CA HIS A 29 -3.92 7.39 4.69
C HIS A 29 -2.86 8.50 4.69
N MET A 30 -3.32 9.75 4.56
CA MET A 30 -2.51 10.92 4.88
C MET A 30 -2.08 10.82 6.34
N HIS A 31 -0.78 10.88 6.62
CA HIS A 31 -0.31 10.98 8.00
C HIS A 31 -0.72 12.36 8.54
N GLU A 32 -1.55 12.40 9.58
CA GLU A 32 -1.89 13.65 10.26
C GLU A 32 -0.59 14.30 10.78
N LYS A 33 -0.35 15.55 10.38
CA LYS A 33 0.76 16.34 10.91
C LYS A 33 0.55 16.53 12.41
N ARG A 34 1.35 15.85 13.23
CA ARG A 34 1.55 16.22 14.64
C ARG A 34 2.69 17.21 14.71
N ASP A 35 2.51 18.29 15.48
CA ASP A 35 3.48 19.38 15.62
C ASP A 35 4.90 18.85 15.83
N VAL A 36 5.79 19.15 14.89
CA VAL A 36 7.20 18.74 14.91
C VAL A 36 8.00 19.84 15.60
N VAL A 37 8.64 19.52 16.72
CA VAL A 37 9.70 20.36 17.30
C VAL A 37 10.98 20.07 16.51
N VAL A 38 11.52 21.07 15.84
CA VAL A 38 12.75 20.95 15.05
C VAL A 38 13.95 21.02 16.01
N VAL A 39 14.68 19.90 16.16
CA VAL A 39 16.00 19.87 16.79
C VAL A 39 17.03 19.59 15.69
N THR A 40 18.01 20.49 15.53
CA THR A 40 19.10 20.32 14.57
C THR A 40 20.23 19.54 15.23
N GLU A 41 20.40 18.26 14.87
CA GLU A 41 21.63 17.53 15.14
C GLU A 41 22.42 17.34 13.84
N THR A 42 23.67 17.83 13.83
CA THR A 42 24.62 17.59 12.74
C THR A 42 25.33 16.26 12.99
N VAL A 43 24.94 15.21 12.26
CA VAL A 43 25.68 13.93 12.28
C VAL A 43 26.73 13.96 11.18
N VAL A 44 28.00 14.12 11.56
CA VAL A 44 29.14 13.99 10.63
C VAL A 44 29.52 12.51 10.53
N VAL A 45 29.13 11.86 9.43
CA VAL A 45 29.58 10.49 9.14
C VAL A 45 30.93 10.56 8.42
N THR A 46 31.98 10.03 9.05
CA THR A 46 33.29 9.85 8.40
C THR A 46 33.36 8.43 7.85
N ALA A 47 33.26 8.26 6.54
CA ALA A 47 33.49 6.97 5.88
C ALA A 47 34.98 6.83 5.53
N HIS A 48 35.65 5.80 6.05
CA HIS A 48 36.95 5.36 5.55
C HIS A 48 36.75 4.24 4.54
N VAL A 49 37.02 4.52 3.26
CA VAL A 49 37.12 3.48 2.22
C VAL A 49 38.59 3.06 2.14
N GLY A 50 38.90 1.86 2.63
CA GLY A 50 40.23 1.28 2.49
C GLY A 50 40.47 0.79 1.07
N GLY A 51 41.53 1.29 0.41
CA GLY A 51 42.03 0.70 -0.84
C GLY A 51 42.75 1.63 -1.79
N ASN A 52 43.90 2.17 -1.38
CA ASN A 52 44.99 2.73 -2.20
C ASN A 52 44.68 3.88 -3.20
N SER A 53 45.22 5.05 -2.83
CA SER A 53 45.59 6.20 -3.68
C SER A 53 44.48 7.24 -3.96
N GLY A 54 44.42 8.26 -3.09
CA GLY A 54 43.77 9.55 -3.33
C GLY A 54 42.58 9.81 -2.42
N ASP A 55 42.84 10.26 -1.19
CA ASP A 55 41.80 10.72 -0.25
C ASP A 55 40.97 11.83 -0.90
N SER A 56 39.71 11.51 -1.23
CA SER A 56 38.68 12.51 -1.48
C SER A 56 37.59 12.35 -0.42
N VAL A 57 37.58 13.28 0.53
CA VAL A 57 36.54 13.40 1.55
C VAL A 57 35.31 14.02 0.88
N GLN A 58 34.24 13.26 0.74
CA GLN A 58 32.93 13.78 0.30
C GLN A 58 32.08 14.05 1.54
N THR A 59 31.83 15.33 1.85
CA THR A 59 30.91 15.75 2.89
C THR A 59 29.51 15.84 2.31
N ILE A 60 28.61 14.94 2.72
CA ILE A 60 27.18 15.04 2.39
C ILE A 60 26.50 15.79 3.54
N ASN A 61 26.09 17.03 3.29
CA ASN A 61 25.26 17.80 4.22
C ASN A 61 23.80 17.44 3.97
N TYR A 62 23.15 16.80 4.94
CA TYR A 62 21.71 16.58 4.92
C TYR A 62 21.07 17.21 6.16
N VAL A 63 19.99 17.96 5.96
CA VAL A 63 19.21 18.60 7.03
C VAL A 63 18.00 17.73 7.30
N HIS A 64 17.90 17.17 8.51
CA HIS A 64 16.79 16.32 8.95
C HIS A 64 15.84 17.10 9.86
N ALA A 65 14.56 16.73 9.85
CA ALA A 65 13.58 17.09 10.86
C ALA A 65 13.25 15.82 11.65
N ASP A 66 13.80 15.68 12.87
CA ASP A 66 13.52 14.53 13.73
C ASP A 66 12.53 14.85 14.84
N THR A 67 11.64 13.90 15.10
CA THR A 67 10.68 13.92 16.21
C THR A 67 11.18 13.06 17.36
N SER A 68 11.92 13.66 18.30
CA SER A 68 12.11 13.08 19.62
C SER A 68 11.33 13.90 20.66
N VAL A 69 10.40 13.26 21.36
CA VAL A 69 9.63 13.87 22.45
C VAL A 69 10.43 13.68 23.73
N SER A 70 11.10 14.73 24.20
CA SER A 70 11.64 14.77 25.56
C SER A 70 10.53 15.15 26.52
N ASN A 71 10.04 14.18 27.28
CA ASN A 71 8.98 14.36 28.26
C ASN A 71 9.56 14.99 29.52
N THR A 72 9.57 16.32 29.61
CA THR A 72 9.84 17.03 30.87
C THR A 72 8.69 17.99 31.15
N ALA A 73 7.69 17.49 31.89
CA ALA A 73 6.65 18.33 32.47
C ALA A 73 7.29 19.25 33.52
N THR A 74 7.18 20.56 33.33
CA THR A 74 7.24 21.52 34.44
C THR A 74 6.08 22.48 34.30
N ALA A 75 5.16 22.39 35.24
CA ALA A 75 3.99 23.24 35.35
C ALA A 75 4.41 24.68 35.68
N ALA A 76 3.98 25.64 34.86
CA ALA A 76 3.92 27.04 35.24
C ALA A 76 2.61 27.63 34.69
N ALA A 77 1.69 27.91 35.61
CA ALA A 77 0.44 28.60 35.35
C ALA A 77 0.71 30.04 34.88
N VAL A 78 0.03 30.49 33.83
CA VAL A 78 -0.04 31.91 33.48
C VAL A 78 -1.48 32.30 33.20
N ALA A 79 -1.89 33.34 33.92
CA ALA A 79 -3.24 33.89 34.01
C ALA A 79 -3.65 34.65 32.74
N ILE A 80 -4.96 34.61 32.46
CA ILE A 80 -5.66 35.37 31.43
C ILE A 80 -5.94 36.79 31.96
N PRO A 81 -5.68 37.86 31.17
CA PRO A 81 -6.39 39.11 31.34
C PRO A 81 -7.38 39.35 30.19
N THR A 82 -8.63 39.51 30.58
CA THR A 82 -9.75 40.03 29.81
C THR A 82 -9.66 41.55 29.69
N THR A 83 -9.71 42.10 28.47
CA THR A 83 -10.20 43.47 28.24
C THR A 83 -10.98 43.54 26.93
N VAL A 84 -12.28 43.77 27.08
CA VAL A 84 -13.27 44.13 26.07
C VAL A 84 -13.15 45.63 25.79
N THR A 85 -13.15 46.05 24.52
CA THR A 85 -13.66 47.38 24.14
C THR A 85 -14.24 47.32 22.73
N SER A 86 -15.43 47.89 22.63
CA SER A 86 -16.38 47.95 21.51
C SER A 86 -16.03 49.07 20.51
N ALA A 87 -16.27 48.83 19.23
CA ALA A 87 -16.67 49.86 18.27
C ALA A 87 -17.51 49.24 17.14
N ALA A 88 -18.61 49.92 16.83
CA ALA A 88 -19.76 49.50 16.03
C ALA A 88 -19.58 49.80 14.51
N PRO A 89 -20.52 49.37 13.64
CA PRO A 89 -20.27 49.00 12.24
C PRO A 89 -20.49 50.13 11.23
N VAL A 90 -19.93 49.95 10.03
CA VAL A 90 -20.27 50.74 8.84
C VAL A 90 -20.91 49.82 7.79
N GLU A 91 -22.14 50.16 7.42
CA GLU A 91 -22.92 49.60 6.32
C GLU A 91 -22.31 49.92 4.96
N THR A 92 -22.32 48.94 4.05
CA THR A 92 -22.58 49.19 2.61
C THR A 92 -23.30 48.00 1.99
N THR A 93 -24.45 48.31 1.39
CA THR A 93 -25.47 47.50 0.73
C THR A 93 -24.98 46.84 -0.59
N PRO A 94 -25.56 45.69 -1.02
CA PRO A 94 -25.05 44.89 -2.14
C PRO A 94 -25.53 45.34 -3.52
N ALA A 95 -24.72 45.11 -4.55
CA ALA A 95 -25.08 45.29 -5.95
C ALA A 95 -25.10 43.94 -6.70
N ALA A 96 -26.09 43.86 -7.58
CA ALA A 96 -26.74 42.66 -8.08
C ALA A 96 -26.01 41.86 -9.15
N GLU A 97 -26.39 40.59 -9.21
CA GLU A 97 -26.20 39.64 -10.31
C GLU A 97 -26.76 40.17 -11.63
N THR A 98 -26.09 39.83 -12.74
CA THR A 98 -26.72 39.85 -14.07
C THR A 98 -26.44 38.55 -14.79
N THR A 99 -27.55 37.89 -15.09
CA THR A 99 -27.73 36.75 -15.98
C THR A 99 -27.29 37.04 -17.40
N SER A 100 -26.68 36.07 -18.07
CA SER A 100 -26.93 35.84 -19.51
C SER A 100 -26.76 34.36 -19.85
N ALA A 101 -27.89 33.74 -20.18
CA ALA A 101 -27.96 32.44 -20.82
C ALA A 101 -27.93 32.61 -22.35
N ALA A 102 -27.27 31.70 -23.06
CA ALA A 102 -27.59 31.37 -24.45
C ALA A 102 -27.21 29.91 -24.75
N ALA A 103 -28.26 29.09 -24.86
CA ALA A 103 -28.34 27.80 -25.55
C ALA A 103 -27.99 27.95 -27.05
N ALA A 104 -27.77 26.94 -27.91
CA ALA A 104 -27.56 25.49 -27.88
C ALA A 104 -27.21 25.14 -29.34
N ALA A 105 -26.50 24.03 -29.59
CA ALA A 105 -26.70 23.22 -30.80
C ALA A 105 -26.05 21.83 -30.62
N ALA A 106 -26.90 20.81 -30.70
CA ALA A 106 -26.51 19.41 -30.77
C ALA A 106 -26.05 19.03 -32.19
N SER A 107 -25.09 18.10 -32.29
CA SER A 107 -25.10 17.15 -33.40
C SER A 107 -24.57 15.79 -32.93
N SER A 108 -25.41 14.78 -33.12
CA SER A 108 -25.13 13.36 -33.04
C SER A 108 -24.10 12.90 -34.08
N GLY A 109 -23.14 12.09 -33.65
CA GLY A 109 -22.26 11.33 -34.55
C GLY A 109 -21.63 10.16 -33.79
N ALA A 110 -22.22 8.97 -33.92
CA ALA A 110 -21.57 7.72 -33.55
C ALA A 110 -20.58 7.32 -34.65
N SER A 111 -19.31 7.08 -34.30
CA SER A 111 -18.49 6.03 -34.91
C SER A 111 -17.20 5.83 -34.11
N SER A 112 -17.11 4.63 -33.53
CA SER A 112 -15.95 3.72 -33.51
C SER A 112 -14.62 4.21 -34.11
N GLY A 113 -13.52 4.05 -33.35
CA GLY A 113 -12.16 4.05 -33.92
C GLY A 113 -11.03 4.25 -32.92
N SER A 114 -10.65 3.16 -32.25
CA SER A 114 -9.27 2.79 -31.88
C SER A 114 -8.37 3.82 -31.16
N SER A 115 -8.24 3.69 -29.85
CA SER A 115 -7.08 4.23 -29.12
C SER A 115 -5.82 3.41 -29.46
N PRO A 116 -4.68 4.06 -29.75
CA PRO A 116 -3.43 3.36 -30.00
C PRO A 116 -2.89 2.77 -28.69
N ASN A 117 -2.61 1.47 -28.76
CA ASN A 117 -2.02 0.68 -27.70
C ASN A 117 -0.53 1.05 -27.61
N ASP A 118 -0.18 2.09 -26.87
CA ASP A 118 1.21 2.40 -26.53
C ASP A 118 1.61 1.58 -25.29
N SER A 119 1.93 0.31 -25.53
CA SER A 119 2.50 -0.60 -24.54
C SER A 119 3.91 -0.14 -24.16
N THR A 120 3.99 0.92 -23.34
CA THR A 120 5.21 1.38 -22.68
C THR A 120 5.35 0.65 -21.34
N GLY A 121 5.52 -0.67 -21.39
CA GLY A 121 5.71 -1.46 -20.18
C GLY A 121 6.96 -1.01 -19.41
N TYR A 122 6.81 -0.68 -18.12
CA TYR A 122 7.95 -0.36 -17.26
C TYR A 122 8.80 -1.62 -17.03
N SER A 123 10.12 -1.53 -17.23
CA SER A 123 11.04 -2.62 -16.85
C SER A 123 11.07 -2.74 -15.33
N SER A 124 11.11 -3.98 -14.82
CA SER A 124 10.99 -4.38 -13.41
C SER A 124 12.15 -3.96 -12.51
N GLY A 125 12.51 -2.69 -12.48
CA GLY A 125 13.56 -2.17 -11.62
C GLY A 125 13.36 -2.46 -10.12
N THR A 126 12.22 -3.02 -9.72
CA THR A 126 11.89 -3.54 -8.39
C THR A 126 11.79 -5.07 -8.35
N LYS A 127 12.01 -5.68 -7.18
CA LYS A 127 11.93 -7.13 -6.98
C LYS A 127 10.56 -7.72 -7.33
N GLY A 128 9.51 -6.95 -7.07
CA GLY A 128 8.15 -7.36 -7.37
C GLY A 128 7.23 -6.22 -7.73
N VAL A 129 5.97 -6.58 -7.95
CA VAL A 129 4.84 -5.67 -8.15
C VAL A 129 3.62 -6.17 -7.37
N THR A 130 2.81 -5.26 -6.84
CA THR A 130 1.50 -5.60 -6.27
C THR A 130 0.48 -5.82 -7.37
N TYR A 131 -0.45 -6.73 -7.15
CA TYR A 131 -1.49 -7.06 -8.11
C TYR A 131 -2.85 -7.18 -7.43
N SER A 132 -3.81 -6.42 -7.93
CA SER A 132 -5.19 -6.35 -7.44
C SER A 132 -6.13 -6.85 -8.56
N PRO A 133 -6.55 -8.13 -8.56
CA PRO A 133 -7.32 -8.72 -9.67
C PRO A 133 -8.80 -8.34 -9.66
N TYR A 134 -9.08 -7.04 -9.62
CA TYR A 134 -10.42 -6.50 -9.77
C TYR A 134 -10.52 -5.72 -11.08
N ALA A 135 -11.64 -5.85 -11.76
CA ALA A 135 -11.96 -5.04 -12.92
C ALA A 135 -12.19 -3.58 -12.51
N ALA A 136 -12.24 -2.66 -13.47
CA ALA A 136 -12.50 -1.25 -13.21
C ALA A 136 -13.81 -0.99 -12.43
N SER A 137 -14.79 -1.90 -12.55
CA SER A 137 -16.05 -1.88 -11.81
C SER A 137 -15.93 -2.33 -10.34
N GLY A 138 -14.76 -2.83 -9.92
CA GLY A 138 -14.54 -3.49 -8.64
C GLY A 138 -14.95 -4.97 -8.63
N ALA A 139 -15.46 -5.52 -9.73
CA ALA A 139 -15.81 -6.93 -9.83
C ALA A 139 -14.55 -7.82 -9.87
N CYS A 140 -14.65 -9.05 -9.37
CA CYS A 140 -13.57 -10.05 -9.49
C CYS A 140 -13.20 -10.27 -10.96
N LYS A 141 -11.91 -10.24 -11.30
CA LYS A 141 -11.42 -10.68 -12.62
C LYS A 141 -11.54 -12.20 -12.75
N SER A 142 -11.91 -12.65 -13.94
CA SER A 142 -11.86 -14.06 -14.36
C SER A 142 -10.42 -14.55 -14.53
N LEU A 143 -10.22 -15.87 -14.61
CA LEU A 143 -8.90 -16.45 -14.88
C LEU A 143 -8.29 -15.95 -16.19
N ASP A 144 -9.09 -15.79 -17.24
CA ASP A 144 -8.59 -15.35 -18.55
C ASP A 144 -8.14 -13.88 -18.52
N GLU A 145 -8.86 -13.03 -17.79
CA GLU A 145 -8.43 -11.64 -17.54
C GLU A 145 -7.12 -11.60 -16.73
N VAL A 146 -7.01 -12.42 -15.67
CA VAL A 146 -5.76 -12.54 -14.89
C VAL A 146 -4.61 -13.03 -15.76
N LYS A 147 -4.82 -14.02 -16.64
CA LYS A 147 -3.79 -14.48 -17.59
C LYS A 147 -3.39 -13.39 -18.58
N SER A 148 -4.35 -12.59 -19.04
CA SER A 148 -4.08 -11.45 -19.92
C SER A 148 -3.23 -10.39 -19.23
N ASP A 149 -3.52 -10.09 -17.96
CA ASP A 149 -2.71 -9.17 -17.17
C ASP A 149 -1.26 -9.67 -17.03
N PHE A 150 -1.09 -10.96 -16.71
CA PHE A 150 0.24 -11.55 -16.48
C PHE A 150 1.16 -11.53 -17.72
N ALA A 151 0.63 -11.30 -18.92
CA ALA A 151 1.44 -11.09 -20.12
C ALA A 151 2.41 -9.90 -19.98
N ASN A 152 2.07 -8.88 -19.18
CA ASN A 152 2.91 -7.69 -18.95
C ASN A 152 3.77 -7.80 -17.68
N LEU A 153 3.53 -8.79 -16.82
CA LEU A 153 4.17 -8.87 -15.50
C LEU A 153 5.40 -9.78 -15.46
N GLY A 154 5.79 -10.37 -16.60
CA GLY A 154 6.87 -11.37 -16.66
C GLY A 154 8.26 -10.85 -16.24
N SER A 155 8.45 -9.53 -16.20
CA SER A 155 9.69 -8.90 -15.73
C SER A 155 9.81 -8.94 -14.20
N TYR A 156 8.71 -9.02 -13.45
CA TYR A 156 8.71 -9.05 -11.99
C TYR A 156 8.81 -10.47 -11.47
N GLY A 157 9.83 -10.76 -10.65
CA GLY A 157 10.04 -12.08 -10.05
C GLY A 157 9.12 -12.38 -8.87
N LEU A 158 8.49 -11.35 -8.29
CA LEU A 158 7.62 -11.47 -7.12
C LEU A 158 6.28 -10.75 -7.37
N ILE A 159 5.17 -11.43 -7.13
CA ILE A 159 3.82 -10.85 -7.20
C ILE A 159 3.24 -10.81 -5.79
N ARG A 160 2.79 -9.63 -5.34
CA ARG A 160 2.09 -9.47 -4.06
C ARG A 160 0.59 -9.41 -4.25
N LEU A 161 -0.14 -10.24 -3.49
CA LEU A 161 -1.59 -10.20 -3.34
C LEU A 161 -1.95 -9.77 -1.92
N TYR A 162 -3.07 -9.07 -1.76
CA TYR A 162 -3.52 -8.56 -0.45
C TYR A 162 -4.35 -9.55 0.34
N GLY A 163 -5.13 -10.39 -0.36
CA GLY A 163 -6.08 -11.32 0.26
C GLY A 163 -6.27 -12.57 -0.58
N SER A 164 -7.34 -13.30 -0.27
CA SER A 164 -7.67 -14.59 -0.89
C SER A 164 -9.08 -14.67 -1.50
N ASP A 165 -9.83 -13.57 -1.47
CA ASP A 165 -11.13 -13.44 -2.13
C ASP A 165 -11.04 -13.52 -3.66
N CYS A 166 -12.19 -13.58 -4.34
CA CYS A 166 -12.26 -13.61 -5.81
C CYS A 166 -11.46 -14.75 -6.49
N ASN A 167 -11.14 -15.84 -5.77
CA ASN A 167 -10.22 -16.88 -6.24
C ASN A 167 -8.86 -16.34 -6.70
N GLN A 168 -8.43 -15.18 -6.18
CA GLN A 168 -7.27 -14.48 -6.70
C GLN A 168 -5.99 -15.31 -6.64
N VAL A 169 -5.77 -16.03 -5.53
CA VAL A 169 -4.60 -16.90 -5.34
C VAL A 169 -4.60 -18.04 -6.35
N ALA A 170 -5.76 -18.69 -6.56
CA ALA A 170 -5.89 -19.79 -7.52
C ALA A 170 -5.70 -19.31 -8.96
N ASN A 171 -6.22 -18.14 -9.32
CA ASN A 171 -6.06 -17.59 -10.66
C ASN A 171 -4.61 -17.19 -10.93
N VAL A 172 -3.95 -16.56 -9.97
CA VAL A 172 -2.55 -16.14 -10.07
C VAL A 172 -1.60 -17.33 -10.13
N LEU A 173 -1.82 -18.38 -9.35
CA LEU A 173 -1.01 -19.61 -9.44
C LEU A 173 -1.06 -20.25 -10.84
N GLN A 174 -2.21 -20.16 -11.52
CA GLN A 174 -2.38 -20.65 -12.89
C GLN A 174 -1.85 -19.71 -13.97
N ALA A 175 -1.72 -18.41 -13.67
CA ALA A 175 -1.28 -17.39 -14.63
C ALA A 175 0.23 -17.09 -14.56
N LYS A 176 0.83 -17.19 -13.37
CA LYS A 176 2.24 -16.87 -13.15
C LYS A 176 3.17 -17.80 -13.93
N SER A 177 4.34 -17.30 -14.29
CA SER A 177 5.41 -18.15 -14.80
C SER A 177 6.08 -18.95 -13.67
N SER A 178 6.89 -19.95 -14.03
CA SER A 178 7.65 -20.75 -13.06
C SER A 178 8.75 -19.96 -12.33
N SER A 179 9.23 -18.86 -12.92
CA SER A 179 10.21 -17.97 -12.29
C SER A 179 9.59 -16.99 -11.30
N GLN A 180 8.26 -16.83 -11.32
CA GLN A 180 7.55 -15.92 -10.43
C GLN A 180 7.17 -16.62 -9.13
N LYS A 181 7.37 -15.89 -8.03
CA LYS A 181 6.97 -16.26 -6.67
C LYS A 181 5.91 -15.31 -6.15
N LEU A 182 5.25 -15.72 -5.06
CA LEU A 182 4.14 -14.99 -4.46
C LEU A 182 4.51 -14.46 -3.08
N PHE A 183 4.07 -13.24 -2.80
CA PHE A 183 3.90 -12.68 -1.46
C PHE A 183 2.40 -12.65 -1.23
N LEU A 184 1.88 -13.51 -0.36
CA LEU A 184 0.44 -13.63 -0.14
C LEU A 184 -0.01 -12.85 1.09
N GLY A 185 -1.17 -12.21 1.03
CA GLY A 185 -1.77 -11.52 2.16
C GLY A 185 -3.01 -12.24 2.69
N VAL A 186 -3.23 -12.11 3.99
CA VAL A 186 -4.50 -12.39 4.68
C VAL A 186 -5.04 -11.04 5.13
N TYR A 187 -6.02 -10.50 4.40
CA TYR A 187 -6.51 -9.13 4.59
C TYR A 187 -7.52 -9.03 5.73
N TYR A 188 -8.55 -9.87 5.68
CA TYR A 188 -9.66 -9.94 6.60
C TYR A 188 -9.25 -10.67 7.89
N VAL A 189 -8.63 -9.93 8.81
CA VAL A 189 -8.18 -10.48 10.12
C VAL A 189 -9.32 -10.93 11.05
N ASN A 190 -10.56 -10.60 10.71
CA ASN A 190 -11.76 -11.16 11.35
C ASN A 190 -12.10 -12.58 10.84
N ASP A 191 -11.50 -13.04 9.74
CA ASP A 191 -11.66 -14.39 9.18
C ASP A 191 -10.33 -14.99 8.68
N ILE A 192 -9.29 -14.94 9.54
CA ILE A 192 -7.96 -15.48 9.23
C ILE A 192 -8.03 -16.95 8.79
N SER A 193 -8.92 -17.74 9.41
CA SER A 193 -9.06 -19.15 9.07
C SER A 193 -9.67 -19.36 7.69
N GLY A 194 -10.72 -18.62 7.32
CA GLY A 194 -11.32 -18.69 6.00
C GLY A 194 -10.33 -18.29 4.90
N GLU A 195 -9.61 -17.20 5.12
CA GLU A 195 -8.58 -16.72 4.19
C GLU A 195 -7.45 -17.73 3.98
N ILE A 196 -6.90 -18.29 5.07
CA ILE A 196 -5.85 -19.31 4.97
C ILE A 196 -6.39 -20.58 4.29
N ASN A 197 -7.62 -21.00 4.58
CA ASN A 197 -8.22 -22.15 3.90
C ASN A 197 -8.35 -21.94 2.38
N ASN A 198 -8.68 -20.73 1.93
CA ASN A 198 -8.70 -20.38 0.52
C ASN A 198 -7.30 -20.47 -0.11
N ILE A 199 -6.28 -19.93 0.57
CA ILE A 199 -4.87 -20.02 0.15
C ILE A 199 -4.45 -21.50 0.04
N VAL A 200 -4.69 -22.30 1.08
CA VAL A 200 -4.34 -23.72 1.12
C VAL A 200 -5.01 -24.49 -0.01
N SER A 201 -6.29 -24.22 -0.26
CA SER A 201 -7.04 -24.86 -1.34
C SER A 201 -6.45 -24.52 -2.72
N ALA A 202 -6.10 -23.25 -2.94
CA ALA A 202 -5.45 -22.81 -4.17
C ALA A 202 -4.05 -23.44 -4.36
N ILE A 203 -3.24 -23.48 -3.29
CA ILE A 203 -1.93 -24.12 -3.28
C ILE A 203 -2.04 -25.59 -3.64
N ASN A 204 -2.93 -26.34 -2.98
CA ASN A 204 -3.11 -27.77 -3.24
C ASN A 204 -3.63 -28.07 -4.66
N ALA A 205 -4.43 -27.17 -5.24
CA ALA A 205 -5.03 -27.37 -6.55
C ALA A 205 -4.12 -26.95 -7.71
N HIS A 206 -3.31 -25.90 -7.54
CA HIS A 206 -2.66 -25.21 -8.64
C HIS A 206 -1.18 -24.88 -8.42
N GLY A 207 -0.58 -25.24 -7.29
CA GLY A 207 0.82 -24.93 -7.01
C GLY A 207 1.41 -25.74 -5.85
N SER A 208 2.29 -25.09 -5.10
CA SER A 208 2.95 -25.64 -3.92
C SER A 208 3.40 -24.52 -2.99
N TRP A 209 3.75 -24.85 -1.74
CA TRP A 209 4.33 -23.85 -0.84
C TRP A 209 5.66 -23.28 -1.33
N ASP A 210 6.36 -23.96 -2.25
CA ASP A 210 7.57 -23.42 -2.89
C ASP A 210 7.27 -22.19 -3.77
N ASP A 211 6.00 -21.99 -4.18
CA ASP A 211 5.58 -20.79 -4.91
C ASP A 211 5.47 -19.55 -4.02
N VAL A 212 5.47 -19.71 -2.69
CA VAL A 212 5.18 -18.64 -1.73
C VAL A 212 6.44 -18.27 -0.95
N THR A 213 6.87 -17.01 -1.10
CA THR A 213 8.04 -16.47 -0.38
C THR A 213 7.70 -15.92 0.98
N THR A 214 6.49 -15.39 1.17
CA THR A 214 6.05 -14.78 2.43
C THR A 214 4.53 -14.77 2.49
N VAL A 215 3.99 -14.89 3.72
CA VAL A 215 2.58 -14.59 4.01
C VAL A 215 2.49 -13.42 4.99
N SER A 216 1.77 -12.34 4.64
CA SER A 216 1.45 -11.26 5.58
C SER A 216 0.07 -11.44 6.21
N ILE A 217 -0.04 -11.20 7.51
CA ILE A 217 -1.31 -11.15 8.23
C ILE A 217 -1.67 -9.70 8.52
N GLY A 218 -2.77 -9.23 7.91
CA GLY A 218 -3.20 -7.84 7.95
C GLY A 218 -2.37 -6.90 7.05
N ASN A 219 -2.90 -5.70 6.84
CA ASN A 219 -2.25 -4.62 6.12
C ASN A 219 -2.65 -3.27 6.74
N GLU A 220 -1.67 -2.55 7.30
CA GLU A 220 -1.83 -1.20 7.88
C GLU A 220 -2.87 -1.09 9.02
N LEU A 221 -2.99 -2.13 9.84
CA LEU A 221 -3.98 -2.18 10.92
C LEU A 221 -3.71 -1.18 12.05
N VAL A 222 -2.43 -0.91 12.36
CA VAL A 222 -2.06 0.08 13.39
C VAL A 222 -2.16 1.49 12.81
N ASN A 223 -1.66 1.72 11.59
CA ASN A 223 -1.78 3.03 10.92
C ASN A 223 -3.25 3.50 10.81
N SER A 224 -4.14 2.59 10.43
CA SER A 224 -5.58 2.90 10.30
C SER A 224 -6.35 2.94 11.63
N GLY A 225 -5.68 2.67 12.76
CA GLY A 225 -6.30 2.61 14.09
C GLY A 225 -7.25 1.43 14.31
N GLN A 226 -7.27 0.45 13.40
CA GLN A 226 -8.13 -0.74 13.47
C GLN A 226 -7.67 -1.76 14.51
N ALA A 227 -6.36 -1.82 14.79
CA ALA A 227 -5.81 -2.74 15.77
C ALA A 227 -4.65 -2.11 16.56
N SER A 228 -4.52 -2.50 17.83
CA SER A 228 -3.31 -2.30 18.62
C SER A 228 -2.20 -3.27 18.20
N VAL A 229 -0.95 -2.96 18.56
CA VAL A 229 0.21 -3.86 18.38
C VAL A 229 -0.06 -5.26 18.98
N SER A 230 -0.68 -5.33 20.16
CA SER A 230 -1.02 -6.61 20.80
C SER A 230 -2.05 -7.42 20.02
N GLN A 231 -3.03 -6.77 19.38
CA GLN A 231 -4.00 -7.45 18.53
C GLN A 231 -3.33 -7.98 17.26
N VAL A 232 -2.46 -7.18 16.63
CA VAL A 232 -1.66 -7.62 15.48
C VAL A 232 -0.80 -8.84 15.83
N ALA A 233 -0.16 -8.84 17.01
CA ALA A 233 0.61 -9.99 17.49
C ALA A 233 -0.25 -11.25 17.62
N GLY A 234 -1.48 -11.10 18.13
CA GLY A 234 -2.46 -12.19 18.19
C GLY A 234 -2.84 -12.72 16.82
N TYR A 235 -3.15 -11.83 15.87
CA TYR A 235 -3.50 -12.21 14.49
C TYR A 235 -2.36 -12.95 13.79
N VAL A 236 -1.13 -12.43 13.88
CA VAL A 236 0.05 -13.09 13.29
C VAL A 236 0.30 -14.44 13.94
N SER A 237 0.16 -14.56 15.27
CA SER A 237 0.31 -15.85 15.96
C SER A 237 -0.71 -16.88 15.50
N THR A 238 -1.99 -16.49 15.35
CA THR A 238 -3.04 -17.35 14.81
C THR A 238 -2.76 -17.76 13.36
N GLY A 239 -2.45 -16.79 12.49
CA GLY A 239 -2.17 -17.05 11.09
C GLY A 239 -0.96 -17.97 10.90
N ARG A 240 0.13 -17.71 11.63
CA ARG A 240 1.34 -18.56 11.63
C ARG A 240 1.01 -20.00 12.02
N SER A 241 0.24 -20.20 13.09
CA SER A 241 -0.12 -21.54 13.56
C SER A 241 -0.92 -22.33 12.51
N LEU A 242 -1.87 -21.67 11.83
CA LEU A 242 -2.68 -22.27 10.77
C LEU A 242 -1.84 -22.60 9.53
N LEU A 243 -0.98 -21.67 9.11
CA LEU A 243 -0.07 -21.85 7.98
C LEU A 243 0.91 -23.02 8.22
N THR A 244 1.53 -23.08 9.40
CA THR A 244 2.41 -24.19 9.79
C THR A 244 1.66 -25.52 9.80
N SER A 245 0.42 -25.54 10.31
CA SER A 245 -0.42 -26.75 10.29
C SER A 245 -0.77 -27.20 8.87
N ALA A 246 -0.83 -26.27 7.92
CA ALA A 246 -1.05 -26.55 6.50
C ALA A 246 0.24 -26.87 5.72
N GLY A 247 1.39 -26.94 6.38
CA GLY A 247 2.68 -27.30 5.79
C GLY A 247 3.50 -26.12 5.25
N TYR A 248 3.08 -24.87 5.48
CA TYR A 248 3.89 -23.70 5.16
C TYR A 248 4.96 -23.46 6.22
N SER A 249 6.22 -23.43 5.82
CA SER A 249 7.38 -23.20 6.68
C SER A 249 8.11 -21.88 6.38
N GLY A 250 7.59 -21.09 5.44
CA GLY A 250 8.18 -19.81 5.06
C GLY A 250 7.87 -18.66 6.03
N PRO A 251 8.44 -17.47 5.77
CA PRO A 251 8.24 -16.29 6.58
C PRO A 251 6.78 -15.83 6.70
N VAL A 252 6.40 -15.44 7.92
CA VAL A 252 5.14 -14.76 8.23
C VAL A 252 5.43 -13.38 8.81
N THR A 253 4.74 -12.37 8.29
CA THR A 253 4.92 -10.97 8.70
C THR A 253 3.59 -10.26 8.96
N SER A 254 3.61 -9.09 9.56
CA SER A 254 2.55 -8.08 9.46
C SER A 254 3.08 -6.88 8.70
N VAL A 255 2.29 -6.34 7.76
CA VAL A 255 2.64 -5.14 7.00
C VAL A 255 1.94 -3.93 7.60
N ASP A 256 2.68 -2.86 7.87
CA ASP A 256 2.14 -1.56 8.27
C ASP A 256 2.93 -0.41 7.62
N THR A 257 2.55 0.84 7.82
CA THR A 257 3.34 1.96 7.29
C THR A 257 4.67 2.11 8.02
N HIS A 258 5.69 2.64 7.34
CA HIS A 258 6.97 2.99 7.99
C HIS A 258 6.78 3.82 9.28
N ILE A 259 5.89 4.82 9.26
CA ILE A 259 5.59 5.66 10.44
C ILE A 259 4.93 4.86 11.55
N ALA A 260 3.98 3.99 11.23
CA ALA A 260 3.32 3.15 12.24
C ALA A 260 4.33 2.22 12.93
N ILE A 261 5.26 1.62 12.18
CA ILE A 261 6.31 0.77 12.73
C ILE A 261 7.29 1.58 13.60
N ILE A 262 7.78 2.72 13.10
CA ILE A 262 8.70 3.59 13.85
C ILE A 262 8.08 4.04 15.18
N ASN A 263 6.79 4.40 15.17
CA ASN A 263 6.08 4.84 16.38
C ASN A 263 5.66 3.68 17.29
N ASN A 264 5.65 2.45 16.79
CA ASN A 264 5.21 1.27 17.51
C ASN A 264 6.18 0.09 17.29
N PRO A 265 7.42 0.17 17.81
CA PRO A 265 8.47 -0.81 17.52
C PRO A 265 8.16 -2.23 18.03
N GLY A 266 7.12 -2.41 18.84
CA GLY A 266 6.58 -3.74 19.15
C GLY A 266 6.13 -4.53 17.90
N LEU A 267 5.79 -3.84 16.80
CA LEU A 267 5.52 -4.48 15.50
C LEU A 267 6.74 -5.20 14.93
N CYS A 268 7.96 -4.73 15.24
CA CYS A 268 9.20 -5.31 14.72
C CYS A 268 9.43 -6.75 15.25
N GLU A 269 8.91 -7.07 16.43
CA GLU A 269 9.11 -8.38 17.07
C GLU A 269 8.15 -9.46 16.53
N ILE A 270 7.03 -9.04 15.94
CA ILE A 270 5.95 -9.93 15.49
C ILE A 270 6.32 -10.67 14.20
N SER A 271 6.98 -9.97 13.27
CA SER A 271 7.32 -10.46 11.94
C SER A 271 8.67 -11.20 11.91
N ASP A 272 8.82 -12.18 11.02
CA ASP A 272 10.12 -12.87 10.83
C ASP A 272 11.20 -11.94 10.26
N TYR A 273 10.79 -11.02 9.40
CA TYR A 273 11.55 -9.87 8.92
C TYR A 273 10.58 -8.69 8.77
N ILE A 274 11.10 -7.47 8.67
CA ILE A 274 10.28 -6.27 8.76
C ILE A 274 9.75 -5.91 7.39
N THR A 275 8.43 -5.88 7.25
CA THR A 275 7.74 -5.52 6.01
C THR A 275 6.91 -4.26 6.23
N PHE A 276 7.01 -3.30 5.32
CA PHE A 276 6.33 -2.02 5.49
C PHE A 276 5.95 -1.36 4.17
N ASN A 277 4.95 -0.47 4.23
CA ASN A 277 4.53 0.35 3.11
C ASN A 277 5.05 1.79 3.26
N ALA A 278 5.53 2.37 2.16
CA ALA A 278 5.99 3.76 2.15
C ALA A 278 5.98 4.34 0.73
N HIS A 279 5.38 5.51 0.57
CA HIS A 279 5.30 6.21 -0.73
C HIS A 279 5.75 7.65 -0.55
N ALA A 280 6.82 8.04 -1.24
CA ALA A 280 7.37 9.39 -1.18
C ALA A 280 6.33 10.46 -1.56
N TYR A 281 5.39 10.10 -2.46
CA TYR A 281 4.28 10.95 -2.86
C TYR A 281 3.48 11.52 -1.66
N TRP A 282 3.24 10.72 -0.62
CA TRP A 282 2.49 11.14 0.58
C TRP A 282 3.31 11.88 1.63
N ASP A 283 4.62 12.08 1.43
CA ASP A 283 5.45 12.96 2.26
C ASP A 283 5.12 14.44 1.99
N GLY A 284 4.83 14.76 0.72
CA GLY A 284 4.45 16.09 0.26
C GLY A 284 5.61 17.06 0.02
N ASN A 285 6.85 16.67 0.33
CA ASN A 285 8.04 17.52 0.15
C ASN A 285 9.14 16.84 -0.68
N VAL A 286 8.81 15.74 -1.38
CA VAL A 286 9.78 14.95 -2.16
C VAL A 286 9.49 15.13 -3.63
N TYR A 287 10.48 15.54 -4.41
CA TYR A 287 10.40 15.52 -5.87
C TYR A 287 10.54 14.09 -6.40
N PRO A 288 9.96 13.76 -7.56
CA PRO A 288 9.93 12.38 -8.07
C PRO A 288 11.32 11.76 -8.22
N ASP A 289 12.33 12.52 -8.66
CA ASP A 289 13.72 12.06 -8.75
C ASP A 289 14.36 11.74 -7.39
N GLY A 290 13.82 12.29 -6.30
CA GLY A 290 14.22 12.01 -4.92
C GLY A 290 13.52 10.81 -4.28
N ALA A 291 12.54 10.17 -4.94
CA ALA A 291 11.70 9.14 -4.34
C ALA A 291 12.51 7.92 -3.81
N GLY A 292 13.53 7.47 -4.54
CA GLY A 292 14.36 6.34 -4.15
C GLY A 292 15.30 6.63 -2.98
N ALA A 293 15.93 7.81 -2.97
CA ALA A 293 16.76 8.24 -1.85
C ALA A 293 15.93 8.42 -0.57
N TRP A 294 14.72 8.98 -0.70
CA TRP A 294 13.77 9.08 0.40
C TRP A 294 13.36 7.69 0.91
N LEU A 295 13.06 6.74 0.02
CA LEU A 295 12.63 5.39 0.43
C LEU A 295 13.75 4.64 1.15
N LEU A 296 14.99 4.71 0.64
CA LEU A 296 16.15 4.12 1.29
C LEU A 296 16.37 4.70 2.70
N LEU A 297 16.17 6.02 2.87
CA LEU A 297 16.19 6.64 4.19
C LEU A 297 15.08 6.08 5.10
N GLN A 298 13.86 5.90 4.61
CA GLN A 298 12.79 5.31 5.43
C GLN A 298 13.10 3.85 5.81
N MET A 299 13.70 3.07 4.92
CA MET A 299 14.18 1.71 5.24
C MET A 299 15.17 1.74 6.41
N GLN A 300 16.15 2.66 6.38
CA GLN A 300 17.14 2.80 7.45
C GLN A 300 16.51 3.25 8.78
N ARG A 301 15.51 4.16 8.73
CA ARG A 301 14.79 4.62 9.93
C ARG A 301 13.98 3.50 10.56
N VAL A 302 13.26 2.71 9.74
CA VAL A 302 12.54 1.51 10.20
C VAL A 302 13.51 0.51 10.82
N TRP A 303 14.62 0.19 10.13
CA TRP A 303 15.65 -0.72 10.65
C TRP A 303 16.18 -0.27 12.01
N SER A 304 16.48 1.02 12.15
CA SER A 304 17.00 1.61 13.39
C SER A 304 15.97 1.59 14.53
N ALA A 305 14.72 1.97 14.25
CA ALA A 305 13.62 1.91 15.22
C ALA A 305 13.36 0.49 15.72
N CYS A 306 13.62 -0.51 14.87
CA CYS A 306 13.52 -1.92 15.17
C CYS A 306 14.83 -2.54 15.73
N GLY A 307 15.75 -1.71 16.21
CA GLY A 307 16.96 -2.15 16.91
C GLY A 307 18.02 -2.78 16.01
N GLY A 308 17.88 -2.69 14.70
CA GLY A 308 18.89 -3.07 13.71
C GLY A 308 19.19 -4.57 13.60
N LYS A 309 18.22 -5.43 13.94
CA LYS A 309 18.43 -6.89 14.01
C LYS A 309 17.87 -7.69 12.84
N LYS A 310 16.76 -7.24 12.27
CA LYS A 310 16.02 -7.96 11.23
C LYS A 310 16.13 -7.21 9.90
N ASP A 311 16.11 -7.96 8.81
CA ASP A 311 16.06 -7.39 7.46
C ASP A 311 14.79 -6.57 7.28
N VAL A 312 14.88 -5.53 6.45
CA VAL A 312 13.79 -4.59 6.16
C VAL A 312 13.46 -4.65 4.68
N PHE A 313 12.17 -4.75 4.37
CA PHE A 313 11.68 -4.91 3.01
C PHE A 313 10.45 -4.03 2.79
N CYS A 314 10.46 -3.23 1.72
CA CYS A 314 9.34 -2.37 1.39
C CYS A 314 8.32 -3.16 0.55
N ALA A 315 7.17 -3.44 1.15
CA ALA A 315 6.15 -4.27 0.56
C ALA A 315 5.25 -3.50 -0.42
N GLU A 316 5.25 -2.16 -0.37
CA GLU A 316 4.62 -1.25 -1.33
C GLU A 316 5.37 0.08 -1.39
N SER A 317 5.78 0.49 -2.60
CA SER A 317 6.14 1.87 -2.91
C SER A 317 5.83 2.20 -4.36
N GLY A 318 5.57 3.47 -4.65
CA GLY A 318 5.25 3.90 -6.01
C GLY A 318 5.00 5.39 -6.11
N TRP A 319 4.42 5.80 -7.24
CA TRP A 319 4.00 7.17 -7.51
C TRP A 319 2.80 7.16 -8.47
N PRO A 320 1.78 8.01 -8.26
CA PRO A 320 0.60 8.05 -9.13
C PRO A 320 0.89 8.79 -10.45
N HIS A 321 0.32 8.33 -11.56
CA HIS A 321 0.43 8.98 -12.87
C HIS A 321 -0.64 10.04 -13.13
N ALA A 322 -1.69 10.11 -12.32
CA ALA A 322 -2.74 11.12 -12.40
C ALA A 322 -3.40 11.37 -11.02
N GLY A 323 -4.22 12.41 -10.93
CA GLY A 323 -4.89 12.83 -9.70
C GLY A 323 -4.42 14.19 -9.18
N ASP A 324 -4.77 14.49 -7.93
CA ASP A 324 -4.41 15.76 -7.29
C ASP A 324 -2.95 15.76 -6.83
N ALA A 325 -2.31 16.92 -6.77
CA ALA A 325 -0.99 17.06 -6.16
C ALA A 325 -1.07 16.99 -4.63
N PHE A 326 -0.02 16.45 -4.01
CA PHE A 326 0.17 16.48 -2.56
C PHE A 326 1.44 17.26 -2.21
N GLY A 327 1.28 18.50 -1.74
CA GLY A 327 2.43 19.41 -1.56
C GLY A 327 3.16 19.66 -2.88
N VAL A 328 4.46 19.34 -2.95
CA VAL A 328 5.25 19.44 -4.19
C VAL A 328 5.16 18.19 -5.07
N CYS A 329 4.53 17.11 -4.58
CA CYS A 329 4.41 15.84 -5.28
C CYS A 329 3.30 15.93 -6.33
N VAL A 330 3.67 16.12 -7.60
CA VAL A 330 2.71 16.22 -8.72
C VAL A 330 2.57 14.86 -9.44
N PRO A 331 1.37 14.29 -9.55
CA PRO A 331 1.13 13.11 -10.39
C PRO A 331 1.24 13.45 -11.88
N SER A 332 2.02 12.66 -12.63
CA SER A 332 2.04 12.63 -14.09
C SER A 332 2.70 11.33 -14.55
N PRO A 333 2.49 10.86 -15.80
CA PRO A 333 3.23 9.71 -16.33
C PRO A 333 4.75 9.90 -16.28
N GLU A 334 5.24 11.11 -16.57
CA GLU A 334 6.67 11.44 -16.51
C GLU A 334 7.21 11.42 -15.08
N ASN A 335 6.44 11.95 -14.11
CA ASN A 335 6.82 11.93 -12.70
C ASN A 335 6.77 10.52 -12.11
N GLN A 336 5.77 9.71 -12.48
CA GLN A 336 5.70 8.30 -12.10
C GLN A 336 6.94 7.56 -12.62
N LYS A 337 7.27 7.70 -13.90
CA LYS A 337 8.47 7.08 -14.50
C LYS A 337 9.75 7.50 -13.78
N THR A 338 9.88 8.79 -13.48
CA THR A 338 11.05 9.35 -12.79
C THR A 338 11.17 8.79 -11.37
N ALA A 339 10.07 8.72 -10.63
CA ALA A 339 10.04 8.16 -9.28
C ALA A 339 10.35 6.67 -9.25
N LEU A 340 9.78 5.88 -10.15
CA LEU A 340 10.05 4.45 -10.24
C LEU A 340 11.50 4.16 -10.64
N ALA A 341 12.10 4.96 -11.53
CA ALA A 341 13.52 4.85 -11.86
C ALA A 341 14.42 5.21 -10.66
N SER A 342 14.06 6.23 -9.89
CA SER A 342 14.75 6.59 -8.65
C SER A 342 14.69 5.46 -7.61
N ILE A 343 13.50 4.89 -7.36
CA ILE A 343 13.30 3.73 -6.46
C ILE A 343 14.12 2.53 -6.91
N ALA A 344 13.99 2.16 -8.19
CA ALA A 344 14.70 1.02 -8.78
C ALA A 344 16.22 1.11 -8.60
N SER A 345 16.79 2.28 -8.89
CA SER A 345 18.24 2.51 -8.79
C SER A 345 18.76 2.57 -7.35
N SER A 346 17.92 2.97 -6.38
CA SER A 346 18.34 3.14 -4.99
C SER A 346 18.18 1.87 -4.15
N CYS A 347 17.05 1.17 -4.28
CA CYS A 347 16.68 0.05 -3.41
C CYS A 347 15.75 -0.98 -4.08
N GLY A 348 15.72 -1.03 -5.42
CA GLY A 348 14.77 -1.87 -6.16
C GLY A 348 14.72 -3.35 -5.75
N ASN A 349 15.85 -3.95 -5.38
CA ASN A 349 15.93 -5.34 -4.95
C ASN A 349 15.18 -5.65 -3.64
N ASP A 350 14.79 -4.63 -2.87
CA ASP A 350 14.13 -4.78 -1.58
C ASP A 350 12.76 -4.06 -1.55
N VAL A 351 12.18 -3.85 -2.73
CA VAL A 351 10.92 -3.13 -2.93
C VAL A 351 9.97 -3.92 -3.83
N ILE A 352 8.68 -3.85 -3.51
CA ILE A 352 7.58 -4.22 -4.41
C ILE A 352 6.92 -2.93 -4.91
N ALA A 353 6.87 -2.75 -6.23
CA ALA A 353 6.23 -1.60 -6.85
C ALA A 353 4.70 -1.65 -6.68
N PHE A 354 4.11 -0.52 -6.35
CA PHE A 354 2.67 -0.32 -6.23
C PHE A 354 2.18 0.60 -7.36
N GLU A 355 1.30 0.17 -8.26
CA GLU A 355 0.74 -1.19 -8.43
C GLU A 355 0.62 -1.58 -9.91
N ALA A 356 0.44 -2.87 -10.22
CA ALA A 356 0.46 -3.35 -11.61
C ALA A 356 -0.51 -2.59 -12.54
N TYR A 357 -1.77 -2.40 -12.12
CA TYR A 357 -2.82 -1.77 -12.93
C TYR A 357 -3.61 -0.78 -12.09
N ASP A 358 -4.18 0.23 -12.75
CA ASP A 358 -5.02 1.23 -12.11
C ASP A 358 -6.22 0.61 -11.38
N SER A 359 -6.34 0.93 -10.08
CA SER A 359 -7.47 0.53 -9.24
C SER A 359 -8.66 1.48 -9.41
N LEU A 360 -9.32 1.44 -10.57
CA LEU A 360 -10.34 2.43 -10.94
C LEU A 360 -11.61 2.44 -10.06
N TRP A 361 -11.82 1.41 -9.24
CA TRP A 361 -12.87 1.34 -8.21
C TRP A 361 -12.57 2.17 -6.95
N LYS A 362 -11.34 2.65 -6.78
CA LYS A 362 -10.94 3.56 -5.70
C LYS A 362 -11.34 5.01 -6.02
N ALA A 363 -11.02 5.94 -5.12
CA ALA A 363 -11.39 7.36 -5.25
C ALA A 363 -10.15 8.28 -5.23
N GLY A 364 -10.21 9.37 -6.01
CA GLY A 364 -9.12 10.36 -6.09
C GLY A 364 -7.85 9.78 -6.72
N THR A 365 -6.70 10.26 -6.25
CA THR A 365 -5.36 9.84 -6.72
C THR A 365 -5.11 8.33 -6.57
N GLU A 366 -5.77 7.66 -5.62
CA GLU A 366 -5.69 6.20 -5.40
C GLU A 366 -6.04 5.35 -6.63
N ARG A 367 -6.70 5.92 -7.63
CA ARG A 367 -7.09 5.21 -8.86
C ARG A 367 -5.93 5.01 -9.83
N TYR A 368 -4.87 5.81 -9.73
CA TYR A 368 -3.94 6.07 -10.82
C TYR A 368 -2.50 5.67 -10.48
N TRP A 369 -2.30 4.56 -9.77
CA TRP A 369 -0.97 4.04 -9.39
C TRP A 369 -0.48 2.95 -10.35
N GLY A 370 -1.28 2.58 -11.35
CA GLY A 370 -1.00 1.54 -12.32
C GLY A 370 0.30 1.77 -13.06
N LEU A 371 1.02 0.68 -13.31
CA LEU A 371 2.19 0.62 -14.19
C LEU A 371 1.81 0.30 -15.64
N PHE A 372 0.62 -0.24 -15.88
CA PHE A 372 0.19 -0.70 -17.21
C PHE A 372 -1.22 -0.26 -17.55
#